data_AF-A0A957DKV0-F1
#
_entry.id   AF-A0A957DKV0-F1
#
_cell.length_a   1.000
_cell.length_b   1.000
_cell.length_c   1.000
_cell.angle_alpha   90.00
_cell.angle_beta   90.00
_cell.angle_gamma   90.00
#
_symmetry.space_group_name_H-M   'P 1'
#
loop_
_entity.id
_entity.type
_entity.pdbx_description
1 polymer ?
#
loop_
_entity_poly.entity_id
_entity_poly.type
_entity_poly.pdbx_seq_one_letter_code
_entity_poly.pdbx_strand_id
1 'polypeptide(L)'
;GERPVADEHDDPGHVTWGWKDGMLGARAWYYAKILRGKGTFISLEMTPYFYALSENFGAPESDYLAQYQQGLMTREARLVYETLLAGGPMDTVRLRREAHLSSKGSKSAFDRALVTLQQDFRILPVGVAEAGAWRYSHVYACVHQWYADLPALARPISRKEAREKILSAYFAAMGAATAEEARKLFQWKAGDVGKTLAALVAKGVLVAEVKGGYALGSLVVGA
;
A
#
# COMPACT_ATOMS: atom_id res chain seq x y z
N GLY A 1 -9.90 4.70 31.04
CA GLY A 1 -10.54 6.04 30.95
C GLY A 1 -11.91 5.85 30.37
N GLU A 2 -12.96 6.29 31.08
CA GLU A 2 -14.37 6.16 30.69
C GLU A 2 -14.80 7.22 29.64
N ARG A 3 -13.88 7.60 28.75
CA ARG A 3 -14.24 8.53 27.69
C ARG A 3 -14.99 7.74 26.61
N PRO A 4 -16.21 8.15 26.23
CA PRO A 4 -16.91 7.55 25.10
C PRO A 4 -16.01 7.59 23.87
N VAL A 5 -15.97 6.50 23.10
CA VAL A 5 -15.24 6.46 21.83
C VAL A 5 -15.88 7.52 20.93
N ALA A 6 -15.10 8.53 20.56
CA ALA A 6 -15.58 9.62 19.73
C ALA A 6 -15.78 9.14 18.28
N ASP A 7 -16.97 9.40 17.73
CA ASP A 7 -17.33 9.06 16.34
C ASP A 7 -17.14 10.26 15.38
N GLU A 8 -16.85 11.43 15.95
CA GLU A 8 -16.61 12.69 15.22
C GLU A 8 -15.20 12.70 14.64
N HIS A 9 -15.06 13.00 13.34
CA HIS A 9 -13.76 13.03 12.66
C HIS A 9 -12.84 14.15 13.20
N ASP A 10 -13.44 15.24 13.72
CA ASP A 10 -12.73 16.43 14.23
C ASP A 10 -12.54 16.41 15.76
N ASP A 11 -12.66 15.23 16.36
CA ASP A 11 -12.44 15.07 17.78
C ASP A 11 -11.00 15.46 18.20
N PRO A 12 -10.79 16.26 19.27
CA PRO A 12 -9.45 16.69 19.71
C PRO A 12 -8.48 15.56 20.10
N GLY A 13 -9.00 14.36 20.39
CA GLY A 13 -8.24 13.13 20.63
C GLY A 13 -7.85 12.40 19.35
N HIS A 14 -8.36 12.81 18.19
CA HIS A 14 -8.00 12.30 16.87
C HIS A 14 -6.79 13.03 16.25
N VAL A 15 -5.83 13.43 17.09
CA VAL A 15 -4.57 14.09 16.69
C VAL A 15 -3.82 13.31 15.59
N THR A 16 -3.97 11.99 15.58
CA THR A 16 -3.40 11.09 14.57
C THR A 16 -3.87 11.40 13.14
N TRP A 17 -5.12 11.84 12.93
CA TRP A 17 -5.62 12.22 11.60
C TRP A 17 -4.99 13.54 11.14
N GLY A 18 -4.84 14.50 12.05
CA GLY A 18 -4.11 15.74 11.78
C GLY A 18 -2.64 15.48 11.43
N TRP A 19 -1.97 14.57 12.15
CA TRP A 19 -0.60 14.15 11.82
C TRP A 19 -0.50 13.48 10.46
N LYS A 20 -1.42 12.56 10.12
CA LYS A 20 -1.45 11.94 8.80
C LYS A 20 -1.48 13.02 7.73
N ASP A 21 -2.48 13.89 7.78
CA ASP A 21 -2.76 14.85 6.71
C ASP A 21 -1.65 15.90 6.60
N GLY A 22 -1.10 16.36 7.72
CA GLY A 22 0.05 17.27 7.76
C GLY A 22 1.36 16.63 7.27
N MET A 23 1.51 15.31 7.38
CA MET A 23 2.76 14.61 7.05
C MET A 23 2.76 13.91 5.68
N LEU A 24 1.63 13.86 4.96
CA LEU A 24 1.58 13.27 3.61
C LEU A 24 2.61 13.91 2.66
N GLY A 25 2.76 15.22 2.73
CA GLY A 25 3.74 15.97 1.91
C GLY A 25 5.18 15.90 2.43
N ALA A 26 5.37 15.57 3.72
CA ALA A 26 6.68 15.57 4.38
C ALA A 26 7.55 14.35 4.04
N ARG A 27 6.97 13.33 3.36
CA ARG A 27 7.67 12.11 2.95
C ARG A 27 8.34 11.36 4.10
N ALA A 28 7.84 11.48 5.33
CA ALA A 28 8.40 10.77 6.49
C ALA A 28 8.15 9.24 6.42
N TRP A 29 7.11 8.85 5.68
CA TRP A 29 6.68 7.47 5.45
C TRP A 29 6.00 7.38 4.09
N TYR A 30 5.86 6.17 3.58
CA TYR A 30 4.98 5.89 2.46
C TYR A 30 3.56 5.59 2.99
N TYR A 31 2.56 6.35 2.54
CA TYR A 31 1.17 6.13 2.90
C TYR A 31 0.31 5.86 1.66
N ALA A 32 -0.32 4.69 1.60
CA ALA A 32 -1.29 4.36 0.56
C ALA A 32 -2.17 3.18 1.01
N LYS A 33 -3.17 2.82 0.20
CA LYS A 33 -4.01 1.64 0.44
C LYS A 33 -3.36 0.35 -0.03
N ILE A 34 -2.32 -0.13 0.66
CA ILE A 34 -1.54 -1.31 0.24
C ILE A 34 -2.13 -2.63 0.76
N LEU A 35 -2.26 -2.78 2.08
CA LEU A 35 -2.71 -4.03 2.68
C LEU A 35 -4.24 -4.09 2.70
N ARG A 36 -4.81 -5.05 1.94
CA ARG A 36 -6.27 -5.27 1.84
C ARG A 36 -7.08 -4.02 1.43
N GLY A 37 -6.46 -3.12 0.67
CA GLY A 37 -7.08 -1.84 0.27
C GLY A 37 -7.37 -0.89 1.44
N LYS A 38 -6.69 -1.07 2.58
CA LYS A 38 -6.80 -0.20 3.77
C LYS A 38 -5.61 0.73 3.86
N GLY A 39 -5.83 1.93 4.41
CA GLY A 39 -4.77 2.91 4.62
C GLY A 39 -3.62 2.29 5.42
N THR A 40 -2.42 2.29 4.85
CA THR A 40 -1.25 1.59 5.36
C THR A 40 -0.08 2.58 5.40
N PHE A 41 0.60 2.67 6.54
CA PHE A 41 1.90 3.33 6.67
C PHE A 41 3.00 2.30 6.48
N ILE A 42 3.99 2.62 5.65
CA ILE A 42 5.17 1.81 5.39
C ILE A 42 6.39 2.70 5.61
N SER A 43 7.38 2.21 6.36
CA SER A 43 8.65 2.94 6.48
C SER A 43 9.33 3.06 5.11
N LEU A 44 10.07 4.13 4.88
CA LEU A 44 10.77 4.30 3.60
C LEU A 44 11.77 3.16 3.34
N GLU A 45 12.41 2.63 4.38
CA GLU A 45 13.29 1.44 4.26
C GLU A 45 12.54 0.21 3.73
N MET A 46 11.30 -0.01 4.16
CA MET A 46 10.51 -1.17 3.75
C MET A 46 9.83 -0.98 2.39
N THR A 47 9.71 0.26 1.92
CA THR A 47 8.94 0.62 0.72
C THR A 47 9.45 -0.09 -0.55
N PRO A 48 10.77 -0.17 -0.84
CA PRO A 48 11.30 -0.92 -1.98
C PRO A 48 10.90 -2.40 -1.98
N TYR A 49 10.85 -3.05 -0.82
CA TYR A 49 10.47 -4.46 -0.72
C TYR A 49 8.99 -4.68 -1.05
N PHE A 50 8.10 -3.78 -0.63
CA PHE A 50 6.69 -3.85 -1.04
C PHE A 50 6.53 -3.54 -2.52
N TYR A 51 7.23 -2.52 -3.04
CA TYR A 51 7.22 -2.17 -4.46
C TYR A 51 7.68 -3.35 -5.34
N ALA A 52 8.72 -4.07 -4.92
CA ALA A 52 9.24 -5.27 -5.57
C ALA A 52 8.27 -6.47 -5.58
N LEU A 53 7.08 -6.35 -4.97
CA LEU A 53 6.01 -7.33 -5.09
C LEU A 53 4.79 -6.79 -5.85
N SER A 54 4.78 -5.52 -6.23
CA SER A 54 3.72 -4.92 -7.05
C SER A 54 3.79 -5.42 -8.50
N GLU A 55 2.74 -5.18 -9.27
CA GLU A 55 2.75 -5.44 -10.72
C GLU A 55 3.27 -4.23 -11.52
N ASN A 56 3.86 -3.23 -10.84
CA ASN A 56 4.35 -1.99 -11.44
C ASN A 56 5.87 -2.07 -11.74
N PHE A 57 6.23 -3.04 -12.57
CA PHE A 57 7.59 -3.20 -13.07
C PHE A 57 7.75 -2.59 -14.46
N GLY A 58 8.96 -2.09 -14.74
CA GLY A 58 9.32 -1.53 -16.04
C GLY A 58 9.13 -0.02 -16.10
N ALA A 59 8.74 0.50 -17.27
CA ALA A 59 8.57 1.92 -17.54
C ALA A 59 7.14 2.36 -17.14
N PRO A 60 6.98 3.14 -16.05
CA PRO A 60 5.66 3.49 -15.51
C PRO A 60 4.80 4.32 -16.47
N GLU A 61 5.42 4.98 -17.45
CA GLU A 61 4.78 5.83 -18.45
C GLU A 61 4.25 5.07 -19.68
N SER A 62 4.63 3.81 -19.88
CA SER A 62 4.24 3.03 -21.07
C SER A 62 3.68 1.64 -20.73
N ASP A 63 4.21 0.97 -19.71
CA ASP A 63 3.97 -0.47 -19.54
C ASP A 63 2.55 -0.78 -19.03
N TYR A 64 1.87 0.22 -18.45
CA TYR A 64 0.47 0.10 -18.06
C TYR A 64 -0.45 -0.13 -19.27
N LEU A 65 -0.07 0.29 -20.47
CA LEU A 65 -0.87 0.08 -21.69
C LEU A 65 -0.96 -1.40 -22.04
N ALA A 66 0.15 -2.14 -21.89
CA ALA A 66 0.15 -3.59 -22.08
C ALA A 66 -0.74 -4.29 -21.04
N GLN A 67 -0.69 -3.85 -19.78
CA GLN A 67 -1.54 -4.40 -18.72
C GLN A 67 -3.03 -4.13 -18.98
N TYR A 68 -3.36 -2.94 -19.49
CA TYR A 68 -4.72 -2.62 -19.92
C TYR A 68 -5.18 -3.52 -21.08
N GLN A 69 -4.35 -3.69 -22.12
CA GLN A 69 -4.66 -4.55 -23.27
C GLN A 69 -4.86 -6.02 -22.86
N GLN A 70 -4.14 -6.49 -21.84
CA GLN A 70 -4.28 -7.84 -21.28
C GLN A 70 -5.47 -7.98 -20.31
N GLY A 71 -6.23 -6.92 -20.05
CA GLY A 71 -7.37 -6.94 -19.12
C GLY A 71 -6.98 -6.93 -17.64
N LEU A 72 -5.71 -6.67 -17.32
CA LEU A 72 -5.19 -6.58 -15.94
C LEU A 72 -5.43 -5.21 -15.29
N MET A 73 -5.74 -4.19 -16.09
CA MET A 73 -6.11 -2.86 -15.63
C MET A 73 -7.50 -2.48 -16.16
N THR A 74 -8.34 -1.91 -15.30
CA THR A 74 -9.66 -1.44 -15.73
C THR A 74 -9.56 -0.12 -16.50
N ARG A 75 -10.59 0.20 -17.30
CA ARG A 75 -10.66 1.48 -18.02
C ARG A 75 -10.57 2.66 -17.06
N GLU A 76 -11.27 2.62 -15.94
CA GLU A 76 -11.27 3.70 -14.96
C GLU A 76 -9.90 3.87 -14.28
N ALA A 77 -9.21 2.77 -13.96
CA ALA A 77 -7.85 2.83 -13.45
C ALA A 77 -6.88 3.44 -14.46
N ARG A 78 -6.98 3.05 -15.73
CA ARG A 78 -6.19 3.65 -16.82
C ARG A 78 -6.44 5.16 -16.93
N LEU A 79 -7.69 5.59 -17.02
CA LEU A 79 -8.04 7.02 -17.16
C LEU A 79 -7.51 7.85 -16.00
N VAL A 80 -7.67 7.36 -14.76
CA VAL A 80 -7.15 8.05 -13.57
C VAL A 80 -5.62 8.14 -13.61
N TYR A 81 -4.94 7.06 -13.99
CA TYR A 81 -3.48 7.04 -14.04
C TYR A 81 -2.93 7.94 -15.16
N GLU A 82 -3.50 7.89 -16.37
CA GLU A 82 -3.16 8.76 -17.50
C GLU A 82 -3.36 10.24 -17.16
N THR A 83 -4.46 10.57 -16.46
CA THR A 83 -4.73 11.94 -16.03
C THR A 83 -3.65 12.46 -15.08
N LEU A 84 -3.22 11.63 -14.12
CA LEU A 84 -2.14 11.99 -13.19
C LEU A 84 -0.78 12.06 -13.88
N LEU A 85 -0.49 11.14 -14.80
CA LEU A 85 0.75 11.14 -15.59
C LEU A 85 0.91 12.45 -16.37
N ALA A 86 -0.15 12.91 -17.03
CA ALA A 86 -0.11 14.12 -17.85
C ALA A 86 -0.25 15.42 -17.03
N GLY A 87 -1.10 15.43 -16.01
CA GLY A 87 -1.47 16.64 -15.26
C GLY A 87 -0.72 16.87 -13.95
N GLY A 88 0.06 15.89 -13.49
CA GLY A 88 0.74 15.92 -12.20
C GLY A 88 -0.22 15.80 -11.00
N PRO A 89 0.23 16.17 -9.79
CA PRO A 89 -0.56 16.01 -8.58
C PRO A 89 -1.88 16.80 -8.60
N MET A 90 -2.98 16.15 -8.25
CA MET A 90 -4.30 16.80 -8.22
C MET A 90 -5.23 16.18 -7.18
N ASP A 91 -6.15 17.00 -6.68
CA ASP A 91 -7.16 16.59 -5.72
C ASP A 91 -8.24 15.69 -6.36
N THR A 92 -8.92 14.91 -5.55
CA THR A 92 -9.89 13.90 -5.99
C THR A 92 -11.04 14.47 -6.82
N VAL A 93 -11.51 15.70 -6.53
CA VAL A 93 -12.60 16.34 -7.26
C VAL A 93 -12.13 16.73 -8.67
N ARG A 94 -10.96 17.38 -8.75
CA ARG A 94 -10.35 17.73 -10.03
C ARG A 94 -10.01 16.50 -10.85
N LEU A 95 -9.37 15.50 -10.24
CA LEU A 95 -8.99 14.23 -10.87
C LEU A 95 -10.19 13.52 -11.49
N ARG A 96 -11.31 13.45 -10.76
CA ARG A 96 -12.52 12.82 -11.24
C ARG A 96 -13.17 13.55 -12.43
N ARG A 97 -13.00 14.88 -12.50
CA ARG A 97 -13.42 15.69 -13.64
C ARG A 97 -12.53 15.48 -14.85
N GLU A 98 -11.22 15.58 -14.67
CA GLU A 98 -10.24 15.48 -15.75
C GLU A 98 -10.12 14.06 -16.31
N ALA A 99 -10.34 13.03 -15.49
CA ALA A 99 -10.46 11.65 -15.96
C ALA A 99 -11.80 11.34 -16.66
N HIS A 100 -12.69 12.33 -16.84
CA HIS A 100 -14.05 12.18 -17.39
C HIS A 100 -14.94 11.18 -16.61
N LEU A 101 -14.76 11.08 -15.29
CA LEU A 101 -15.47 10.16 -14.40
C LEU A 101 -16.40 10.89 -13.42
N SER A 102 -17.03 11.99 -13.85
CA SER A 102 -17.86 12.84 -12.98
C SER A 102 -19.30 12.34 -12.78
N SER A 103 -19.81 11.47 -13.65
CA SER A 103 -21.19 10.97 -13.60
C SER A 103 -21.49 10.20 -12.30
N LYS A 104 -22.71 10.24 -11.75
CA LYS A 104 -23.02 9.52 -10.49
C LYS A 104 -22.70 8.01 -10.58
N GLY A 105 -22.98 7.38 -11.72
CA GLY A 105 -22.72 5.95 -11.97
C GLY A 105 -21.24 5.55 -11.98
N SER A 106 -20.31 6.49 -12.19
CA SER A 106 -18.88 6.20 -12.23
C SER A 106 -18.19 6.32 -10.86
N LYS A 107 -18.86 6.82 -9.82
CA LYS A 107 -18.24 7.03 -8.50
C LYS A 107 -17.64 5.75 -7.92
N SER A 108 -18.42 4.67 -7.89
CA SER A 108 -17.96 3.38 -7.36
C SER A 108 -16.75 2.83 -8.13
N ALA A 109 -16.75 2.96 -9.46
CA ALA A 109 -15.65 2.50 -10.30
C ALA A 109 -14.40 3.37 -10.12
N PHE A 110 -14.56 4.68 -9.97
CA PHE A 110 -13.47 5.61 -9.66
C PHE A 110 -12.85 5.33 -8.29
N ASP A 111 -13.65 5.11 -7.26
CA ASP A 111 -13.14 4.79 -5.92
C ASP A 111 -12.37 3.46 -5.93
N ARG A 112 -12.85 2.44 -6.67
CA ARG A 112 -12.12 1.18 -6.89
C ARG A 112 -10.82 1.39 -7.68
N ALA A 113 -10.83 2.24 -8.70
CA ALA A 113 -9.64 2.58 -9.46
C ALA A 113 -8.57 3.21 -8.58
N LEU A 114 -8.92 4.16 -7.71
CA LEU A 114 -7.98 4.75 -6.74
C LEU A 114 -7.37 3.71 -5.80
N VAL A 115 -8.17 2.76 -5.31
CA VAL A 115 -7.68 1.69 -4.44
C VAL A 115 -6.72 0.77 -5.21
N THR A 116 -7.11 0.33 -6.41
CA THR A 116 -6.31 -0.57 -7.25
C THR A 116 -4.96 0.05 -7.59
N LEU A 117 -4.96 1.30 -8.07
CA LEU A 117 -3.74 2.01 -8.41
C LEU A 117 -2.82 2.24 -7.20
N GLN A 118 -3.38 2.40 -6.00
CA GLN A 118 -2.59 2.48 -4.77
C GLN A 118 -1.96 1.13 -4.42
N GLN A 119 -2.74 0.03 -4.46
CA GLN A 119 -2.25 -1.32 -4.18
C GLN A 119 -1.10 -1.71 -5.11
N ASP A 120 -1.15 -1.24 -6.35
CA ASP A 120 -0.12 -1.49 -7.35
C ASP A 120 1.05 -0.50 -7.31
N PHE A 121 1.14 0.39 -6.31
CA PHE A 121 2.20 1.40 -6.23
C PHE A 121 2.29 2.31 -7.48
N ARG A 122 1.15 2.61 -8.10
CA ARG A 122 1.07 3.54 -9.23
C ARG A 122 0.82 4.97 -8.78
N ILE A 123 -0.05 5.13 -7.80
CA ILE A 123 -0.41 6.43 -7.23
C ILE A 123 -0.39 6.39 -5.70
N LEU A 124 -0.28 7.56 -5.08
CA LEU A 124 -0.37 7.73 -3.63
C LEU A 124 -0.96 9.09 -3.25
N PRO A 125 -1.63 9.23 -2.08
CA PRO A 125 -1.91 10.52 -1.49
C PRO A 125 -0.62 11.25 -1.11
N VAL A 126 -0.50 12.52 -1.48
CA VAL A 126 0.65 13.39 -1.16
C VAL A 126 0.25 14.65 -0.39
N GLY A 127 -1.05 14.84 -0.15
CA GLY A 127 -1.57 15.97 0.61
C GLY A 127 -3.10 15.97 0.65
N VAL A 128 -3.64 17.04 1.22
CA VAL A 128 -5.08 17.33 1.28
C VAL A 128 -5.35 18.71 0.69
N ALA A 129 -6.52 18.88 0.11
CA ALA A 129 -7.00 20.14 -0.44
C ALA A 129 -8.41 20.44 0.09
N GLU A 130 -8.71 21.72 0.28
CA GLU A 130 -10.06 22.18 0.61
C GLU A 130 -10.95 22.16 -0.64
N ALA A 131 -11.41 20.98 -1.05
CA ALA A 131 -12.21 20.80 -2.25
C ALA A 131 -13.41 19.89 -2.00
N GLY A 132 -14.47 20.10 -2.79
CA GLY A 132 -15.71 19.32 -2.74
C GLY A 132 -16.64 19.72 -1.59
N ALA A 133 -17.75 18.97 -1.47
CA ALA A 133 -18.83 19.28 -0.53
C ALA A 133 -18.39 19.27 0.95
N TRP A 134 -17.34 18.52 1.27
CA TRP A 134 -16.82 18.35 2.63
C TRP A 134 -15.56 19.18 2.91
N ARG A 135 -15.16 20.08 1.99
CA ARG A 135 -13.91 20.87 2.05
C ARG A 135 -12.68 20.00 2.39
N TYR A 136 -12.68 18.76 1.92
CA TYR A 136 -11.63 17.79 2.16
C TYR A 136 -11.51 16.84 0.96
N SER A 137 -10.32 16.79 0.39
CA SER A 137 -10.02 15.96 -0.77
C SER A 137 -8.54 15.57 -0.74
N HIS A 138 -8.22 14.29 -0.84
CA HIS A 138 -6.84 13.86 -1.02
C HIS A 138 -6.31 14.36 -2.37
N VAL A 139 -5.08 14.87 -2.35
CA VAL A 139 -4.25 15.13 -3.54
C VAL A 139 -3.47 13.87 -3.85
N TYR A 140 -3.62 13.33 -5.05
CA TYR A 140 -2.89 12.15 -5.51
C TYR A 140 -1.78 12.54 -6.48
N ALA A 141 -0.67 11.79 -6.45
CA ALA A 141 0.42 11.88 -7.42
C ALA A 141 0.81 10.49 -7.93
N CYS A 142 1.53 10.43 -9.04
CA CYS A 142 2.18 9.19 -9.49
C CYS A 142 3.38 8.87 -8.60
N VAL A 143 3.50 7.60 -8.19
CA VAL A 143 4.56 7.15 -7.26
C VAL A 143 5.96 7.39 -7.84
N HIS A 144 6.17 7.07 -9.11
CA HIS A 144 7.48 7.24 -9.77
C HIS A 144 7.85 8.71 -9.99
N GLN A 145 6.89 9.64 -10.00
CA GLN A 145 7.18 11.08 -10.05
C GLN A 145 7.50 11.63 -8.65
N TRP A 146 6.81 11.12 -7.62
CA TRP A 146 7.00 11.57 -6.25
C TRP A 146 8.24 10.96 -5.56
N TYR A 147 8.48 9.67 -5.81
CA TYR A 147 9.63 8.89 -5.34
C TYR A 147 10.39 8.33 -6.56
N ALA A 148 11.13 9.20 -7.25
CA ALA A 148 11.84 8.89 -8.49
C ALA A 148 12.80 7.70 -8.39
N ASP A 149 13.45 7.53 -7.24
CA ASP A 149 14.44 6.47 -7.04
C ASP A 149 13.81 5.13 -6.67
N LEU A 150 12.52 5.09 -6.29
CA LEU A 150 11.88 3.88 -5.77
C LEU A 150 11.93 2.70 -6.76
N PRO A 151 11.63 2.87 -8.07
CA PRO A 151 11.78 1.78 -9.04
C PRO A 151 13.22 1.26 -9.12
N ALA A 152 14.22 2.16 -9.07
CA ALA A 152 15.63 1.79 -9.11
C ALA A 152 16.08 1.04 -7.85
N LEU A 153 15.64 1.49 -6.67
CA LEU A 153 15.89 0.84 -5.39
C LEU A 153 15.23 -0.55 -5.29
N ALA A 154 14.05 -0.72 -5.89
CA ALA A 154 13.34 -2.00 -5.90
C ALA A 154 13.86 -2.99 -6.95
N ARG A 155 14.47 -2.50 -8.03
CA ARG A 155 14.97 -3.32 -9.16
C ARG A 155 15.88 -4.49 -8.77
N PRO A 156 16.86 -4.36 -7.86
CA PRO A 156 17.71 -5.50 -7.48
C PRO A 156 17.02 -6.49 -6.53
N ILE A 157 15.88 -6.13 -5.93
CA ILE A 157 15.22 -6.94 -4.90
C ILE A 157 14.42 -8.05 -5.57
N SER A 158 14.79 -9.29 -5.29
CA SER A 158 14.02 -10.43 -5.79
C SER A 158 12.67 -10.57 -5.07
N ARG A 159 11.64 -11.12 -5.72
CA ARG A 159 10.36 -11.41 -5.06
C ARG A 159 10.50 -12.36 -3.86
N LYS A 160 11.56 -13.18 -3.81
CA LYS A 160 11.86 -14.04 -2.65
C LYS A 160 12.35 -13.18 -1.49
N GLU A 161 13.37 -12.37 -1.73
CA GLU A 161 13.97 -11.47 -0.74
C GLU A 161 12.95 -10.48 -0.17
N ALA A 162 12.12 -9.90 -1.04
CA ALA A 162 11.03 -9.02 -0.62
C ALA A 162 10.05 -9.70 0.35
N ARG A 163 9.60 -10.92 0.04
CA ARG A 163 8.69 -11.67 0.92
C ARG A 163 9.36 -12.02 2.24
N GLU A 164 10.62 -12.46 2.22
CA GLU A 164 11.38 -12.80 3.42
C GLU A 164 11.55 -11.57 4.34
N LYS A 165 11.95 -10.42 3.80
CA LYS A 165 12.09 -9.16 4.56
C LYS A 165 10.75 -8.71 5.14
N ILE A 166 9.68 -8.73 4.33
CA ILE A 166 8.33 -8.33 4.79
C ILE A 166 7.80 -9.26 5.88
N LEU A 167 7.91 -10.59 5.72
CA LEU A 167 7.46 -11.52 6.76
C LEU A 167 8.33 -11.41 8.01
N SER A 168 9.65 -11.24 7.89
CA SER A 168 10.52 -11.02 9.05
C SER A 168 10.07 -9.80 9.86
N ALA A 169 9.78 -8.68 9.19
CA ALA A 169 9.26 -7.48 9.85
C ALA A 169 7.88 -7.68 10.48
N TYR A 170 6.99 -8.42 9.81
CA TYR A 170 5.67 -8.77 10.35
C TYR A 170 5.77 -9.59 11.64
N PHE A 171 6.58 -10.65 11.64
CA PHE A 171 6.78 -11.47 12.84
C PHE A 171 7.55 -10.74 13.94
N ALA A 172 8.46 -9.83 13.58
CA ALA A 172 9.11 -8.96 14.56
C ALA A 172 8.11 -8.05 15.29
N ALA A 173 7.07 -7.58 14.58
CA ALA A 173 6.02 -6.75 15.17
C ALA A 173 4.98 -7.57 15.96
N MET A 174 4.59 -8.75 15.46
CA MET A 174 3.53 -9.58 16.07
C MET A 174 4.05 -10.54 17.15
N GLY A 175 5.35 -10.85 17.14
CA GLY A 175 5.96 -11.90 17.96
C GLY A 175 5.66 -13.30 17.45
N ALA A 176 4.39 -13.66 17.31
CA ALA A 176 3.94 -14.93 16.76
C ALA A 176 2.68 -14.76 15.91
N ALA A 177 2.55 -15.59 14.87
CA ALA A 177 1.38 -15.63 13.99
C ALA A 177 1.32 -16.96 13.21
N THR A 178 0.14 -17.26 12.68
CA THR A 178 -0.08 -18.40 11.80
C THR A 178 0.18 -18.04 10.33
N ALA A 179 0.43 -19.06 9.50
CA ALA A 179 0.52 -18.88 8.05
C ALA A 179 -0.78 -18.30 7.45
N GLU A 180 -1.94 -18.63 8.04
CA GLU A 180 -3.25 -18.14 7.58
C GLU A 180 -3.45 -16.66 7.89
N GLU A 181 -3.02 -16.18 9.05
CA GLU A 181 -3.06 -14.75 9.38
C GLU A 181 -2.16 -13.94 8.45
N ALA A 182 -0.93 -14.41 8.20
CA ALA A 182 -0.04 -13.80 7.23
C ALA A 182 -0.67 -13.79 5.82
N ARG A 183 -1.23 -14.92 5.38
CA ARG A 183 -1.93 -15.02 4.09
C ARG A 183 -3.10 -14.05 3.99
N LYS A 184 -3.91 -13.96 5.05
CA LYS A 184 -5.08 -13.05 5.12
C LYS A 184 -4.65 -11.58 5.10
N LEU A 185 -3.53 -11.23 5.72
CA LEU A 185 -3.02 -9.86 5.69
C LEU A 185 -2.44 -9.49 4.32
N PHE A 186 -1.52 -10.31 3.80
CA PHE A 186 -0.74 -10.00 2.60
C PHE A 186 -1.42 -10.39 1.29
N GLN A 187 -2.44 -11.25 1.33
CA GLN A 187 -3.16 -11.76 0.16
C GLN A 187 -2.25 -12.48 -0.87
N TRP A 188 -1.11 -13.00 -0.42
CA TRP A 188 -0.21 -13.80 -1.25
C TRP A 188 -0.76 -15.22 -1.46
N LYS A 189 -0.29 -15.89 -2.52
CA LYS A 189 -0.61 -17.30 -2.76
C LYS A 189 -0.12 -18.14 -1.57
N ALA A 190 -0.90 -19.13 -1.15
CA ALA A 190 -0.55 -20.00 -0.02
C ALA A 190 0.85 -20.64 -0.17
N GLY A 191 1.20 -21.05 -1.40
CA GLY A 191 2.52 -21.59 -1.70
C GLY A 191 3.67 -20.59 -1.51
N ASP A 192 3.45 -19.30 -1.81
CA ASP A 192 4.47 -18.26 -1.60
C ASP A 192 4.70 -18.02 -0.10
N VAL A 193 3.61 -17.95 0.68
CA VAL A 193 3.68 -17.80 2.14
C VAL A 193 4.40 -19.00 2.76
N GLY A 194 3.98 -20.22 2.45
CA GLY A 194 4.58 -21.44 2.99
C GLY A 194 6.07 -21.58 2.65
N LYS A 195 6.47 -21.32 1.40
CA LYS A 195 7.89 -21.33 1.00
C LYS A 195 8.72 -20.30 1.75
N THR A 196 8.17 -19.09 1.94
CA THR A 196 8.87 -18.00 2.64
C THR A 196 9.03 -18.34 4.12
N LEU A 197 7.98 -18.84 4.78
CA LEU A 197 8.03 -19.28 6.18
C LEU A 197 9.06 -20.40 6.38
N ALA A 198 9.06 -21.41 5.52
CA ALA A 198 10.05 -22.49 5.57
C ALA A 198 11.49 -21.98 5.42
N ALA A 199 11.71 -21.01 4.51
CA ALA A 199 13.02 -20.38 4.34
C ALA A 199 13.45 -19.59 5.59
N LEU A 200 12.52 -18.86 6.24
CA LEU A 200 12.81 -18.12 7.46
C LEU A 200 13.08 -19.04 8.66
N VAL A 201 12.41 -20.19 8.74
CA VAL A 201 12.71 -21.23 9.74
C VAL A 201 14.10 -21.82 9.51
N ALA A 202 14.42 -22.18 8.26
CA ALA A 202 15.74 -22.71 7.91
C ALA A 202 16.89 -21.71 8.21
N LYS A 203 16.60 -20.41 8.16
CA LYS A 203 17.54 -19.33 8.53
C LYS A 203 17.60 -19.03 10.02
N GLY A 204 16.78 -19.69 10.85
CA GLY A 204 16.68 -19.42 12.29
C GLY A 204 15.99 -18.10 12.66
N VAL A 205 15.37 -17.42 11.69
CA VAL A 205 14.63 -16.17 11.95
C VAL A 205 13.31 -16.47 12.65
N LEU A 206 12.65 -17.57 12.27
CA LEU A 206 11.42 -18.06 12.87
C LEU A 206 11.62 -19.47 13.44
N VAL A 207 10.78 -19.84 14.39
CA VAL A 207 10.63 -21.21 14.89
C VAL A 207 9.22 -21.67 14.58
N ALA A 208 9.09 -22.90 14.07
CA ALA A 208 7.78 -23.52 13.83
C ALA A 208 7.23 -24.12 15.14
N GLU A 209 5.97 -23.84 15.43
CA GLU A 209 5.28 -24.33 16.63
C GLU A 209 4.33 -25.50 16.32
N VAL A 210 4.06 -26.31 17.36
CA VAL A 210 3.32 -27.59 17.27
C VAL A 210 1.91 -27.46 16.65
N LYS A 211 1.28 -26.28 16.74
CA LYS A 211 -0.07 -26.03 16.18
C LYS A 211 -0.07 -25.31 14.82
N GLY A 212 1.05 -25.35 14.08
CA GLY A 212 1.17 -24.67 12.79
C GLY A 212 1.35 -23.15 12.89
N GLY A 213 1.64 -22.67 14.10
CA GLY A 213 2.08 -21.29 14.37
C GLY A 213 3.57 -21.12 14.08
N TYR A 214 3.99 -19.87 13.95
CA TYR A 214 5.38 -19.49 13.82
C TYR A 214 5.66 -18.36 14.81
N ALA A 215 6.79 -18.42 15.49
CA ALA A 215 7.24 -17.38 16.42
C ALA A 215 8.61 -16.84 16.00
N LEU A 216 8.89 -15.61 16.37
CA LEU A 216 10.20 -15.00 16.17
C LEU A 216 11.25 -15.78 16.98
N GLY A 217 12.33 -16.21 16.32
CA GLY A 217 13.35 -17.06 16.95
C GLY A 217 13.95 -16.44 18.21
N SER A 218 14.13 -15.13 18.24
CA SER A 218 14.64 -14.42 19.41
C SER A 218 13.71 -14.45 20.63
N LEU A 219 12.41 -14.75 20.47
CA LEU A 219 11.47 -14.88 21.57
C LEU A 219 11.49 -16.28 22.21
N VAL A 220 11.98 -17.29 21.50
CA VAL A 220 11.95 -18.70 21.94
C VAL A 220 13.27 -19.12 22.61
N VAL A 221 14.39 -18.48 22.26
CA VAL A 221 15.73 -18.82 22.78
C VAL A 221 15.97 -18.33 24.24
N GLY A 222 14.96 -17.73 24.88
CA GLY A 222 15.03 -17.24 26.26
C GLY A 222 14.05 -17.89 27.25
N ALA A 223 13.44 -19.03 26.90
CA ALA A 223 12.49 -19.77 27.75
C ALA A 223 13.06 -21.10 28.26
#